data_AF-A0A5K0XIW6-F1
#
_entry.id   AF-A0A5K0XIW6-F1
#
_cell.length_a   1.000
_cell.length_b   1.000
_cell.length_c   1.000
_cell.angle_alpha   90.00
_cell.angle_beta   90.00
_cell.angle_gamma   90.00
#
_symmetry.space_group_name_H-M   'P 1'
#
loop_
_entity.id
_entity.type
_entity.pdbx_description
1 polymer ?
#
loop_
_entity_poly.entity_id
_entity_poly.type
_entity_poly.pdbx_seq_one_letter_code
_entity_poly.pdbx_strand_id
1 'polypeptide(L)' 'VDSSSAAIELAKENIFLNSLDHDRISFLKEDAAEFMKSAASKKDSWDLVILDPPKLAPNRK' A
#
# COMPACT_ATOMS: atom_id res chain seq x y z
N VAL A 1 -1.21 0.20 -0.55
CA VAL A 1 -1.30 0.62 0.86
C VAL A 1 -0.17 1.60 1.09
N ASP A 2 -0.47 2.82 1.51
CA ASP A 2 0.53 3.85 1.77
C ASP A 2 -0.02 4.83 2.82
N SER A 3 0.82 5.34 3.72
CA SER A 3 0.37 6.31 4.74
C SER A 3 0.25 7.73 4.20
N SER A 4 0.93 8.03 3.08
CA SER A 4 0.93 9.32 2.41
C SER A 4 -0.29 9.50 1.51
N SER A 5 -1.16 10.44 1.89
CA SER A 5 -2.31 10.83 1.04
C SER A 5 -1.84 11.33 -0.33
N ALA A 6 -0.74 12.08 -0.38
CA ALA A 6 -0.21 12.62 -1.63
C ALA A 6 0.23 11.52 -2.59
N ALA A 7 0.85 10.46 -2.07
CA ALA A 7 1.25 9.30 -2.88
C ALA A 7 0.03 8.54 -3.43
N ILE A 8 -1.02 8.38 -2.62
CA ILE A 8 -2.27 7.73 -3.05
C ILE A 8 -2.97 8.52 -4.15
N GLU A 9 -3.10 9.84 -4.01
CA GLU A 9 -3.74 10.66 -5.05
C GLU A 9 -2.94 10.64 -6.36
N LEU A 10 -1.61 10.72 -6.28
CA LEU A 10 -0.75 10.58 -7.46
C LEU A 10 -0.91 9.20 -8.12
N ALA A 11 -1.01 8.13 -7.31
CA ALA A 11 -1.21 6.78 -7.84
C ALA A 11 -2.56 6.65 -8.56
N LYS A 12 -3.64 7.23 -8.02
CA LYS A 12 -4.96 7.27 -8.69
C LYS A 12 -4.90 8.02 -10.02
N GLU A 13 -4.22 9.16 -10.07
CA GLU A 13 -4.02 9.92 -11.31
C GLU A 13 -3.26 9.09 -12.35
N ASN A 14 -2.22 8.37 -11.93
CA ASN A 14 -1.46 7.49 -12.82
C ASN A 14 -2.32 6.34 -13.40
N ILE A 15 -3.26 5.78 -12.63
CA ILE A 15 -4.21 4.79 -13.17
C ILE A 15 -5.07 5.39 -14.28
N PHE A 16 -5.61 6.60 -14.06
CA PHE A 16 -6.42 7.29 -15.05
C PHE A 16 -5.63 7.61 -16.32
N LEU A 17 -4.42 8.16 -16.19
CA LEU A 17 -3.56 8.50 -17.32
C LEU A 17 -3.17 7.28 -18.18
N ASN A 18 -3.08 6.09 -17.58
CA ASN A 18 -2.74 4.86 -18.28
C ASN A 18 -3.97 4.03 -18.70
N SER A 19 -5.19 4.55 -18.53
CA SER A 19 -6.44 3.84 -18.86
C SER A 19 -6.52 2.45 -18.22
N LEU A 20 -6.03 2.31 -17.00
CA LEU A 20 -6.08 1.06 -16.24
C LEU A 20 -7.47 0.90 -15.59
N ASP A 21 -7.93 -0.34 -15.48
CA ASP A 21 -9.23 -0.66 -14.90
C ASP A 21 -9.26 -0.34 -13.40
N HIS A 22 -10.08 0.63 -13.02
CA HIS A 22 -10.21 1.11 -11.66
C HIS A 22 -10.89 0.09 -10.73
N ASP A 23 -11.75 -0.78 -11.26
CA ASP A 23 -12.50 -1.75 -10.44
C ASP A 23 -11.61 -2.89 -9.93
N ARG A 24 -10.42 -3.03 -10.51
CA ARG A 24 -9.41 -4.04 -10.13
C ARG A 24 -8.35 -3.51 -9.17
N ILE A 25 -8.43 -2.25 -8.77
CA ILE A 25 -7.38 -1.57 -8.00
C ILE A 25 -7.98 -0.93 -6.75
N SER A 26 -7.39 -1.24 -5.60
CA SER A 26 -7.80 -0.67 -4.32
C SER A 26 -6.67 0.14 -3.68
N PHE A 27 -7.00 1.35 -3.24
CA PHE A 27 -6.09 2.23 -2.52
C PHE A 27 -6.49 2.29 -1.05
N LEU A 28 -5.53 2.06 -0.16
CA LEU A 28 -5.73 2.10 1.29
C LEU A 28 -4.71 3.07 1.89
N LYS A 29 -5.23 4.09 2.59
CA LYS A 29 -4.43 5.04 3.35
C LYS A 29 -4.24 4.53 4.77
N GLU A 30 -3.19 3.74 4.98
CA GLU A 30 -2.91 3.05 6.24
C GLU A 30 -1.40 2.82 6.36
N ASP A 31 -0.89 2.69 7.59
CA ASP A 31 0.45 2.17 7.80
C ASP A 31 0.54 0.73 7.28
N ALA A 32 1.58 0.43 6.50
CA ALA A 32 1.70 -0.88 5.86
C ALA A 32 1.87 -2.02 6.89
N ALA A 33 2.55 -1.79 8.01
CA ALA A 33 2.74 -2.81 9.03
C ALA A 33 1.46 -3.07 9.83
N GLU A 34 0.66 -2.03 10.11
CA GLU A 34 -0.67 -2.17 10.71
C GLU A 34 -1.63 -2.93 9.80
N PHE A 35 -1.70 -2.55 8.51
CA PHE A 35 -2.50 -3.24 7.52
C PHE A 35 -2.14 -4.73 7.44
N MET A 36 -0.85 -5.07 7.33
CA MET A 36 -0.40 -6.46 7.23
C MET A 36 -0.76 -7.29 8.47
N LYS A 37 -0.70 -6.71 9.68
CA LYS A 37 -1.15 -7.41 10.91
C LYS A 37 -2.65 -7.69 10.86
N SER A 38 -3.45 -6.72 10.45
CA SER A 38 -4.90 -6.85 10.29
C SER A 38 -5.25 -7.93 9.26
N ALA A 39 -4.66 -7.85 8.06
CA ALA A 39 -4.80 -8.84 7.00
C ALA A 39 -4.44 -10.25 7.45
N ALA A 40 -3.30 -10.42 8.14
CA ALA A 40 -2.87 -11.71 8.67
C ALA A 40 -3.88 -12.29 9.68
N SER A 41 -4.44 -11.45 10.57
CA SER A 41 -5.47 -11.88 11.52
C SER A 41 -6.78 -12.32 10.84
N LYS A 42 -7.13 -11.70 9.71
CA LYS A 42 -8.29 -12.05 8.88
C LYS A 42 -8.05 -13.25 7.99
N LYS A 43 -6.79 -13.72 7.90
CA LYS A 43 -6.33 -14.76 6.97
C LYS A 43 -6.53 -14.36 5.50
N ASP A 44 -6.43 -13.06 5.22
CA ASP A 44 -6.39 -12.58 3.85
C ASP A 44 -5.12 -13.11 3.16
N SER A 45 -5.22 -13.43 1.86
CA SER A 45 -4.13 -14.03 1.09
C SER A 45 -4.02 -13.42 -0.29
N TRP A 46 -2.79 -13.37 -0.80
CA TRP A 46 -2.46 -12.87 -2.13
C TRP A 46 -1.47 -13.83 -2.79
N ASP A 47 -1.54 -13.95 -4.13
CA ASP A 47 -0.58 -14.75 -4.90
C ASP A 47 0.82 -14.12 -4.91
N LEU A 48 0.88 -12.78 -4.87
CA LEU A 48 2.11 -11.99 -4.87
C LEU A 48 1.99 -10.79 -3.92
N VAL A 49 3.03 -10.56 -3.12
CA VAL A 49 3.17 -9.38 -2.27
C VAL A 49 4.47 -8.66 -2.60
N ILE A 50 4.39 -7.36 -2.90
CA ILE A 50 5.54 -6.49 -3.13
C ILE A 50 5.70 -5.59 -1.91
N LEU A 51 6.89 -5.60 -1.30
CA LEU A 51 7.22 -4.82 -0.12
C LEU A 51 8.38 -3.87 -0.45
N ASP A 52 8.14 -2.57 -0.30
CA ASP A 52 9.16 -1.52 -0.42
C ASP A 52 9.27 -0.74 0.91
N PRO A 53 9.89 -1.33 1.95
CA PRO A 53 10.04 -0.67 3.23
C PRO A 53 11.03 0.49 3.11
N PRO A 54 10.80 1.63 3.81
CA PRO A 54 11.78 2.70 3.88
C PRO A 54 13.08 2.17 4.50
N LYS A 55 14.20 2.85 4.23
CA LYS A 55 15.47 2.55 4.90
C LYS A 55 15.23 2.48 6.41
N LEU A 56 15.56 1.33 7.01
CA LEU A 56 15.64 1.16 8.46
C LEU A 56 16.63 2.20 9.00
N ALA A 57 16.10 3.32 9.49
CA ALA A 57 16.91 4.23 10.29
C ALA A 57 17.30 3.46 11.56
N PRO A 58 18.60 3.40 11.91
CA PRO A 58 19.01 2.76 13.16
C PRO A 58 18.31 3.47 14.31
N ASN A 59 17.67 2.70 15.20
CA ASN A 59 17.07 3.21 16.42
C ASN A 59 18.13 4.05 17.17
N ARG A 60 17.92 5.36 17.27
CA ARG A 60 18.60 6.18 18.28
C ARG A 60 17.99 5.79 19.63
N LYS A 61 18.61 4.81 20.29
CA LYS A 61 18.60 4.74 21.75
C LYS A 61 19.62 5.72 22.30
#